data_AF-A0A218P589-F1
#
_entry.id   AF-A0A218P589-F1
#
_cell.length_a   1.000
_cell.length_b   1.000
_cell.length_c   1.000
_cell.angle_alpha   90.00
_cell.angle_beta   90.00
_cell.angle_gamma   90.00
#
_symmetry.space_group_name_H-M   'P 1'
#
loop_
_entity.id
_entity.type
_entity.pdbx_description
1 polymer ?
#
loop_
_entity_poly.entity_id
_entity_poly.type
_entity_poly.pdbx_seq_one_letter_code
_entity_poly.pdbx_strand_id
1 'polypeptide(L)'
;MRGDLIRVLSTAEEKANELKLDGYEPDVILLGKEAYDFVREQANEEFGGEEEVFELSGLKVRVVEELGKDAVVIDSKTLGMGPGGAKRFKVVL
;
A
#
# COMPACT_ATOMS: atom_id res chain seq x y z
N MET A 1 -6.70 12.72 -9.41
CA MET A 1 -7.91 13.43 -8.92
C MET A 1 -8.16 13.01 -7.49
N ARG A 2 -8.69 13.88 -6.62
CA ARG A 2 -8.95 13.60 -5.18
C ARG A 2 -9.55 12.23 -4.83
N GLY A 3 -10.39 11.68 -5.71
CA GLY A 3 -10.98 10.34 -5.54
C GLY A 3 -9.98 9.19 -5.65
N ASP A 4 -8.84 9.37 -6.30
CA ASP A 4 -7.87 8.31 -6.55
C ASP A 4 -7.04 7.98 -5.31
N LEU A 5 -6.56 8.99 -4.58
CA LEU A 5 -5.83 8.77 -3.32
C LEU A 5 -6.75 8.12 -2.28
N ILE A 6 -7.98 8.60 -2.16
CA ILE A 6 -8.99 8.01 -1.27
C ILE A 6 -9.23 6.54 -1.65
N ARG A 7 -9.38 6.23 -2.94
CA ARG A 7 -9.54 4.84 -3.39
C ARG A 7 -8.37 3.97 -2.96
N VAL A 8 -7.12 4.43 -3.16
CA VAL A 8 -5.92 3.67 -2.76
C VAL A 8 -5.89 3.45 -1.25
N LEU A 9 -6.15 4.49 -0.46
CA LEU A 9 -6.18 4.41 1.01
C LEU A 9 -7.25 3.43 1.51
N SER A 10 -8.47 3.52 0.95
CA SER A 10 -9.57 2.61 1.30
C SER A 10 -9.28 1.17 0.90
N THR A 11 -8.71 0.93 -0.28
CA THR A 11 -8.33 -0.43 -0.70
C THR A 11 -7.20 -0.99 0.17
N ALA A 12 -6.22 -0.18 0.54
CA ALA A 12 -5.15 -0.61 1.46
C ALA A 12 -5.72 -1.01 2.83
N GLU A 13 -6.65 -0.21 3.38
CA GLU A 13 -7.32 -0.51 4.64
C GLU A 13 -8.18 -1.78 4.55
N GLU A 14 -8.94 -1.95 3.46
CA GLU A 14 -9.71 -3.17 3.18
C GLU A 14 -8.81 -4.42 3.21
N LYS A 15 -7.68 -4.40 2.50
CA LYS A 15 -6.75 -5.53 2.46
C LYS A 15 -6.03 -5.77 3.78
N ALA A 16 -5.72 -4.73 4.54
CA ALA A 16 -5.22 -4.87 5.89
C ALA A 16 -6.26 -5.54 6.81
N ASN A 17 -7.54 -5.15 6.70
CA ASN A 17 -8.61 -5.75 7.50
C ASN A 17 -8.88 -7.21 7.12
N GLU A 18 -8.82 -7.57 5.83
CA GLU A 18 -8.85 -8.97 5.40
C GLU A 18 -7.74 -9.79 6.05
N LEU A 19 -6.50 -9.29 6.06
CA LEU A 19 -5.37 -9.97 6.72
C LEU A 19 -5.58 -10.12 8.23
N LYS A 20 -6.11 -9.09 8.89
CA LYS A 20 -6.45 -9.15 10.32
C LYS A 20 -7.52 -10.22 10.61
N LEU A 21 -8.54 -10.33 9.77
CA LEU A 21 -9.57 -11.38 9.87
C LEU A 21 -8.99 -12.77 9.66
N ASP A 22 -7.99 -12.89 8.80
CA ASP A 22 -7.22 -14.12 8.56
C ASP A 22 -6.21 -14.43 9.70
N GLY A 23 -6.11 -13.57 10.72
CA GLY A 23 -5.26 -13.75 11.91
C GLY A 23 -3.84 -13.18 11.80
N TYR A 24 -3.56 -12.38 10.77
CA TYR A 24 -2.26 -11.74 10.54
C TYR A 24 -2.19 -10.33 11.15
N GLU A 25 -0.97 -9.83 11.32
CA GLU A 25 -0.70 -8.46 11.79
C GLU A 25 -0.07 -7.62 10.67
N PRO A 26 -0.85 -7.03 9.74
CA PRO A 26 -0.30 -6.27 8.64
C PRO A 26 0.39 -5.00 9.14
N ASP A 27 1.62 -4.77 8.68
CA ASP A 27 2.49 -3.70 9.15
C ASP A 27 3.17 -2.91 8.02
N VAL A 28 3.22 -3.48 6.81
CA VAL A 28 3.90 -2.90 5.64
C VAL A 28 3.00 -2.94 4.42
N ILE A 29 3.06 -1.86 3.62
CA ILE A 29 2.58 -1.83 2.24
C ILE A 29 3.78 -1.72 1.29
N LEU A 30 3.91 -2.70 0.41
CA LEU A 30 4.86 -2.70 -0.68
C LEU A 30 4.21 -2.02 -1.89
N LEU A 31 4.81 -0.97 -2.41
CA LEU A 31 4.37 -0.29 -3.62
C LEU A 31 5.34 -0.56 -4.75
N GLY A 32 4.83 -0.82 -5.94
CA GLY A 32 5.62 -0.73 -7.16
C GLY A 32 6.08 0.69 -7.43
N LYS A 33 7.09 0.86 -8.29
CA LYS A 33 7.66 2.19 -8.57
C LYS A 33 6.60 3.15 -9.12
N GLU A 34 5.84 2.71 -10.12
CA GLU A 34 4.76 3.49 -10.73
C GLU A 34 3.61 3.75 -9.73
N ALA A 35 3.29 2.77 -8.90
CA ALA A 35 2.31 2.91 -7.83
C ALA A 35 2.73 3.95 -6.77
N TYR A 36 4.00 3.93 -6.35
CA TYR A 36 4.55 4.89 -5.39
C TYR A 36 4.54 6.30 -5.96
N ASP A 37 5.04 6.47 -7.19
CA ASP A 37 5.11 7.78 -7.83
C ASP A 37 3.70 8.38 -7.99
N PHE A 38 2.71 7.56 -8.38
CA PHE A 38 1.31 7.95 -8.42
C PHE A 38 0.78 8.42 -7.05
N VAL A 39 1.00 7.63 -5.99
CA VAL A 39 0.52 7.98 -4.65
C VAL A 39 1.20 9.25 -4.14
N ARG A 40 2.51 9.40 -4.36
CA ARG A 40 3.27 10.59 -4.00
C ARG A 40 2.76 11.82 -4.73
N GLU A 41 2.52 11.75 -6.03
CA GLU A 41 1.95 12.86 -6.80
C GLU A 41 0.57 13.27 -6.27
N GLN A 42 -0.30 12.30 -6.00
CA GLN A 42 -1.62 12.59 -5.42
C GLN A 42 -1.55 13.17 -4.01
N ALA A 43 -0.62 12.71 -3.16
CA ALA A 43 -0.40 13.28 -1.83
C ALA A 43 0.14 14.71 -1.91
N ASN A 44 1.09 14.97 -2.80
CA ASN A 44 1.67 16.30 -3.00
C ASN A 44 0.62 17.30 -3.51
N GLU A 45 -0.25 16.87 -4.43
CA GLU A 45 -1.39 17.68 -4.91
C GLU A 45 -2.36 18.04 -3.78
N GLU A 46 -2.64 17.12 -2.84
CA GLU A 46 -3.62 17.33 -1.77
C GLU A 46 -3.05 18.13 -0.58
N PHE A 47 -1.79 17.90 -0.20
CA PHE A 47 -1.20 18.48 1.02
C PHE A 47 -0.21 19.63 0.75
N GLY A 48 0.14 19.89 -0.51
CA GLY A 48 0.94 21.05 -0.91
C GLY A 48 2.41 21.00 -0.46
N GLY A 49 3.07 19.87 -0.66
CA GLY A 49 4.49 19.66 -0.32
C GLY A 49 5.19 18.68 -1.27
N GLU A 50 6.53 18.58 -1.20
CA GLU A 50 7.33 17.52 -1.81
C GLU A 50 7.70 16.48 -0.73
N GLU A 51 6.71 15.87 -0.09
CA GLU A 51 6.98 14.91 0.98
C GLU A 51 7.04 13.48 0.45
N GLU A 52 8.06 12.75 0.89
CA GLU A 52 8.11 11.30 0.69
C GLU A 52 7.01 10.65 1.53
N VAL A 53 6.26 9.73 0.91
CA VAL A 53 5.20 8.99 1.59
C VAL A 53 5.81 7.81 2.33
N PHE A 54 6.03 7.94 3.63
CA PHE A 54 6.60 6.89 4.49
C PHE A 54 5.54 5.99 5.13
N GLU A 55 4.30 6.45 5.21
CA GLU A 55 3.21 5.75 5.89
C GLU A 55 1.88 5.97 5.16
N LEU A 56 1.08 4.91 5.03
CA LEU A 56 -0.27 4.94 4.44
C LEU A 56 -1.19 4.08 5.31
N SER A 57 -2.27 4.67 5.83
CA SER A 57 -3.26 3.96 6.65
C SER A 57 -2.66 3.21 7.86
N GLY A 58 -1.61 3.75 8.48
CA GLY A 58 -0.90 3.10 9.59
C GLY A 58 0.13 2.04 9.17
N LEU A 59 0.30 1.81 7.86
CA LEU A 59 1.25 0.83 7.31
C LEU A 59 2.51 1.54 6.81
N LYS A 60 3.68 0.98 7.11
CA LYS A 60 4.95 1.50 6.60
C LYS A 60 5.05 1.25 5.09
N VAL A 61 5.42 2.28 4.34
CA VAL A 61 5.62 2.18 2.90
C VAL A 61 7.02 1.65 2.59
N ARG A 62 7.11 0.69 1.67
CA ARG A 62 8.37 0.25 1.04
C ARG A 62 8.16 0.14 -0.46
N VAL A 63 9.20 0.44 -1.23
CA VAL A 63 9.15 0.35 -2.69
C VAL A 63 9.79 -0.96 -3.14
N VAL A 64 9.09 -1.71 -3.99
CA VAL A 64 9.58 -2.92 -4.67
C VAL A 64 9.28 -2.73 -6.15
N GLU A 65 10.30 -2.31 -6.91
CA GLU A 65 10.13 -1.78 -8.27
C GLU A 65 9.40 -2.75 -9.21
N GLU A 66 9.64 -4.05 -9.04
CA GLU A 66 9.08 -5.15 -9.85
C GLU A 66 7.55 -5.27 -9.75
N LEU A 67 6.93 -4.64 -8.75
CA LEU A 67 5.47 -4.60 -8.62
C LEU A 67 4.81 -3.62 -9.61
N GLY A 68 5.56 -2.71 -10.23
CA GLY A 68 5.07 -1.76 -11.23
C GLY A 68 3.89 -0.90 -10.72
N LYS A 69 2.69 -1.16 -11.27
CA LYS A 69 1.44 -0.44 -10.97
C LYS A 69 0.66 -0.96 -9.75
N ASP A 70 1.17 -2.00 -9.10
CA ASP A 70 0.48 -2.68 -8.03
C ASP A 70 1.07 -2.40 -6.65
N ALA A 71 0.29 -2.76 -5.64
CA ALA A 71 0.66 -2.72 -4.24
C ALA A 71 0.38 -4.06 -3.56
N VAL A 72 1.10 -4.35 -2.48
CA VAL A 72 0.88 -5.53 -1.65
C VAL A 72 0.90 -5.13 -0.18
N VAL A 73 -0.20 -5.36 0.54
CA VAL A 73 -0.21 -5.29 2.00
C VAL A 73 0.31 -6.61 2.55
N ILE A 74 1.25 -6.55 3.50
CA ILE A 74 1.87 -7.73 4.09
C ILE A 74 1.90 -7.66 5.61
N ASP A 75 1.94 -8.83 6.24
CA ASP A 75 2.53 -9.02 7.56
C ASP A 75 3.98 -9.45 7.36
N SER A 76 4.90 -8.52 7.60
CA SER A 76 6.32 -8.71 7.32
C SER A 76 6.99 -9.78 8.18
N LYS A 77 6.43 -10.11 9.35
CA LYS A 77 6.98 -11.13 10.25
C LYS A 77 6.64 -12.54 9.79
N THR A 78 5.49 -12.71 9.15
CA THR A 78 4.98 -14.03 8.75
C THR A 78 5.12 -14.31 7.26
N LEU A 79 5.44 -13.29 6.45
CA LEU A 79 5.65 -13.43 5.01
C LEU A 79 6.70 -14.52 4.71
N GLY A 80 6.32 -15.50 3.88
CA GLY A 80 7.18 -16.63 3.49
C GLY A 80 7.20 -17.80 4.48
N MET A 81 6.55 -17.68 5.64
CA MET A 81 6.42 -18.78 6.61
C MET A 81 5.15 -19.63 6.39
N GLY A 82 4.20 -19.14 5.58
CA GLY A 82 2.97 -19.84 5.22
C GLY A 82 2.21 -19.15 4.09
N PRO A 83 1.16 -19.79 3.54
CA PRO A 83 0.31 -19.20 2.51
C PRO A 83 -0.69 -18.24 3.16
N GLY A 84 -0.54 -16.92 2.93
CA GLY A 84 -1.62 -15.97 3.24
C GLY A 84 -1.20 -14.59 3.76
N GLY A 85 0.05 -14.39 4.19
CA GLY A 85 0.52 -13.12 4.77
C GLY A 85 0.66 -11.93 3.80
N ALA A 86 0.02 -11.98 2.63
CA ALA A 86 0.10 -10.95 1.59
C ALA A 86 -1.20 -10.80 0.79
N LYS A 87 -1.64 -9.57 0.54
CA LYS A 87 -2.79 -9.24 -0.32
C LYS A 87 -2.40 -8.17 -1.34
N ARG A 88 -2.49 -8.51 -2.63
CA ARG A 88 -2.16 -7.61 -3.74
C ARG A 88 -3.40 -6.84 -4.21
N PHE A 89 -3.20 -5.58 -4.60
CA PHE A 89 -4.22 -4.79 -5.28
C PHE A 89 -3.59 -3.83 -6.30
N LYS A 90 -4.40 -3.37 -7.26
CA LYS A 90 -3.96 -2.49 -8.34
C LYS A 90 -4.08 -1.02 -7.92
N VAL A 91 -2.99 -0.27 -8.02
CA VAL A 91 -2.95 1.15 -7.67
C VAL A 91 -3.25 2.00 -8.89
N VAL A 92 -2.58 1.73 -10.00
CA VAL A 92 -2.80 2.45 -11.28
C VAL A 92 -3.55 1.55 -12.26
N LEU A 93 -4.69 2.04 -12.77
CA LEU A 93 -5.54 1.28 -13.69
C LEU A 93 -4.90 1.09 -15.07
#